data_AF-A0A398CED3-F1
#
_entry.id   AF-A0A398CED3-F1
#
_cell.length_a   1.000
_cell.length_b   1.000
_cell.length_c   1.000
_cell.angle_alpha   90.00
_cell.angle_beta   90.00
_cell.angle_gamma   90.00
#
_symmetry.space_group_name_H-M   'P 1'
#
loop_
_entity.id
_entity.type
_entity.pdbx_description
1 polymer ?
#
loop_
_entity_poly.entity_id
_entity_poly.type
_entity_poly.pdbx_seq_one_letter_code
_entity_poly.pdbx_strand_id
1 'polypeptide(L)'
;MRSFLHFLGRGWLRFSGAVRHGVRSHQQSAGCVRPDADPLVQRAEILAFHSCGCAVWKGIGYGAVIYYAALMGIDAEYYEAARIDGAGKIRQAMSISVPMIMPIIVMLTILQIGKILYGDFGLFYNVTLNSSLLYPATDVIDTFVYRSLIDLGDFGMASAAGLFQSFVGFILVLATNFIVKKNNPDHSLF
;
A
#
# COMPACT_ATOMS: atom_id res chain seq x y z
N MET A 1 2.64 20.62 18.61
CA MET A 1 2.16 20.46 17.22
C MET A 1 3.11 21.04 16.15
N ARG A 2 3.59 22.30 16.25
CA ARG A 2 4.54 22.90 15.28
C ARG A 2 5.91 22.18 15.14
N SER A 3 6.49 21.66 16.22
CA SER A 3 7.79 20.95 16.15
C SER A 3 7.72 19.61 15.40
N PHE A 4 6.59 18.92 15.43
CA PHE A 4 6.42 17.62 14.74
C PHE A 4 6.33 17.81 13.21
N LEU A 5 5.63 18.86 12.76
CA LEU A 5 5.60 19.28 11.35
C LEU A 5 6.97 19.72 10.82
N HIS A 6 7.77 20.43 11.64
CA HIS A 6 9.15 20.79 11.27
C HIS A 6 10.12 19.59 11.23
N PHE A 7 9.90 18.58 12.09
CA PHE A 7 10.69 17.35 12.08
C PHE A 7 10.37 16.50 10.84
N LEU A 8 9.08 16.36 10.51
CA LEU A 8 8.63 15.69 9.29
C LEU A 8 9.13 16.42 8.03
N GLY A 9 9.04 17.76 7.97
CA GLY A 9 9.49 18.54 6.81
C GLY A 9 11.01 18.46 6.56
N ARG A 10 11.83 18.50 7.61
CA ARG A 10 13.29 18.35 7.48
C ARG A 10 13.71 16.90 7.23
N GLY A 11 13.02 15.93 7.84
CA GLY A 11 13.19 14.51 7.54
C GLY A 11 12.88 14.18 6.08
N TRP A 12 11.82 14.77 5.54
CA TRP A 12 11.39 14.62 4.14
C TRP A 12 12.40 15.18 3.13
N LEU A 13 12.92 16.39 3.37
CA LEU A 13 13.95 16.99 2.51
C LEU A 13 15.24 16.18 2.50
N ARG A 14 15.62 15.62 3.65
CA ARG A 14 16.84 14.83 3.80
C ARG A 14 16.69 13.41 3.23
N PHE A 15 15.53 12.78 3.41
CA PHE A 15 15.18 11.51 2.81
C PHE A 15 15.07 11.62 1.28
N SER A 16 14.37 12.64 0.78
CA SER A 16 14.26 12.88 -0.67
C SER A 16 15.62 13.18 -1.32
N GLY A 17 16.53 13.85 -0.61
CA GLY A 17 17.92 14.01 -1.05
C GLY A 17 18.69 12.69 -1.12
N ALA A 18 18.60 11.86 -0.08
CA ALA A 18 19.28 10.56 -0.01
C ALA A 18 18.77 9.57 -1.07
N VAL A 19 17.46 9.51 -1.30
CA VAL A 19 16.85 8.68 -2.36
C VAL A 19 17.32 9.14 -3.75
N ARG A 20 17.42 10.46 -3.98
CA ARG A 20 17.90 11.02 -5.25
C ARG A 20 19.33 10.57 -5.59
N HIS A 21 20.19 10.47 -4.58
CA HIS A 21 21.57 10.02 -4.75
C HIS A 21 21.67 8.50 -4.93
N GLY A 22 20.94 7.71 -4.15
CA GLY A 22 20.96 6.24 -4.23
C GLY A 22 20.39 5.68 -5.54
N VAL A 23 19.36 6.32 -6.08
CA VAL A 23 18.75 5.92 -7.37
C VAL A 23 19.69 6.21 -8.54
N ARG A 24 20.38 7.36 -8.53
CA ARG A 24 21.36 7.71 -9.57
C ARG A 24 22.52 6.69 -9.64
N SER A 25 23.01 6.23 -8.48
CA SER A 25 24.08 5.23 -8.43
C SER A 25 23.63 3.82 -8.87
N HIS A 26 22.37 3.45 -8.65
CA HIS A 26 21.82 2.16 -9.07
C HIS A 26 21.44 2.13 -10.57
N GLN A 27 20.94 3.23 -11.14
CA GLN A 27 20.61 3.31 -12.56
C GLN A 27 21.86 3.31 -13.46
N GLN A 28 22.97 3.90 -13.01
CA GLN A 28 24.24 3.87 -13.76
C GLN A 28 24.93 2.50 -13.73
N SER A 29 24.68 1.69 -12.71
CA SER A 29 25.28 0.35 -12.57
C SER A 29 24.46 -0.74 -13.26
N ALA A 30 23.15 -0.56 -13.45
CA ALA A 30 22.27 -1.54 -14.09
C ALA A 30 22.24 -1.48 -15.63
N GLY A 31 22.88 -0.48 -16.26
CA GLY A 31 22.93 -0.38 -17.74
C GLY A 31 21.58 -0.17 -18.44
N CYS A 32 20.48 -0.01 -17.70
CA CYS A 32 19.12 0.17 -18.23
C CYS A 32 18.86 1.56 -18.83
N VAL A 33 19.86 2.44 -18.86
CA VAL A 33 19.73 3.78 -19.44
C VAL A 33 19.93 3.69 -20.94
N ARG A 34 18.82 3.76 -21.68
CA ARG A 34 18.85 4.09 -23.11
C ARG A 34 19.48 5.49 -23.28
N PRO A 35 20.52 5.68 -24.13
CA PRO A 35 21.23 6.96 -24.29
C PRO A 35 20.35 8.13 -24.78
N ASP A 36 19.14 7.82 -25.26
CA ASP A 36 18.17 8.70 -25.90
C ASP A 36 16.95 9.04 -25.01
N ALA A 37 16.90 8.59 -23.76
CA ALA A 37 15.82 8.95 -22.84
C ALA A 37 15.95 10.42 -22.38
N ASP A 38 14.94 11.22 -22.70
CA ASP A 38 14.80 12.61 -22.33
C ASP A 38 14.80 12.80 -20.79
N PRO A 39 15.42 13.88 -20.27
CA PRO A 39 15.65 14.08 -18.83
C PRO A 39 14.37 14.17 -17.97
N LEU A 40 13.18 14.17 -18.58
CA LEU A 40 11.90 14.13 -17.90
C LEU A 40 11.47 12.69 -17.53
N VAL A 41 11.79 11.69 -18.37
CA VAL A 41 11.52 10.27 -18.08
C VAL A 41 12.33 9.81 -16.87
N GLN A 42 13.60 10.24 -16.76
CA GLN A 42 14.44 9.91 -15.60
C GLN A 42 13.98 10.58 -14.29
N ARG A 43 13.26 11.71 -14.38
CA ARG A 43 12.60 12.35 -13.23
C ARG A 43 11.30 11.62 -12.86
N ALA A 44 10.61 11.02 -13.83
CA ALA A 44 9.40 10.24 -13.62
C ALA A 44 9.65 8.98 -12.78
N GLU A 45 10.76 8.27 -13.00
CA GLU A 45 11.11 7.09 -12.19
C GLU A 45 11.38 7.45 -10.72
N ILE A 46 12.03 8.58 -10.46
CA ILE A 46 12.26 9.10 -9.10
C ILE A 46 10.92 9.50 -8.45
N LEU A 47 10.00 10.05 -9.23
CA LEU A 47 8.65 10.37 -8.77
C LEU A 47 7.85 9.10 -8.46
N ALA A 48 8.01 8.02 -9.22
CA ALA A 48 7.38 6.73 -8.95
C ALA A 48 7.81 6.15 -7.59
N PHE A 49 9.11 6.10 -7.29
CA PHE A 49 9.61 5.66 -5.98
C PHE A 49 9.12 6.54 -4.82
N HIS A 50 9.08 7.85 -5.03
CA HIS A 50 8.56 8.79 -4.05
C HIS A 50 7.08 8.56 -3.78
N SER A 51 6.31 8.36 -4.85
CA SER A 51 4.87 8.13 -4.80
C SER A 51 4.52 6.81 -4.10
N CYS A 52 5.26 5.73 -4.35
CA CYS A 52 5.10 4.46 -3.63
C CYS A 52 5.38 4.62 -2.12
N GLY A 53 6.39 5.41 -1.75
CA GLY A 53 6.67 5.72 -0.34
C GLY A 53 5.53 6.49 0.34
N CYS A 54 4.95 7.48 -0.35
CA CYS A 54 3.77 8.20 0.12
C CYS A 54 2.55 7.28 0.27
N ALA A 55 2.33 6.38 -0.69
CA ALA A 55 1.22 5.44 -0.70
C ALA A 55 1.29 4.46 0.47
N VAL A 56 2.47 3.89 0.71
CA VAL A 56 2.72 3.01 1.88
C VAL A 56 2.53 3.78 3.18
N TRP A 57 3.07 4.99 3.30
CA TRP A 57 2.90 5.83 4.49
C TRP A 57 1.43 6.15 4.78
N LYS A 58 0.66 6.51 3.74
CA LYS A 58 -0.78 6.78 3.82
C LYS A 58 -1.55 5.53 4.29
N GLY A 59 -1.19 4.35 3.79
CA GLY A 59 -1.81 3.08 4.17
C GLY A 59 -1.51 2.65 5.62
N ILE A 60 -0.28 2.85 6.09
CA ILE A 60 0.16 2.44 7.43
C ILE A 60 -0.69 3.13 8.52
N GLY A 61 -1.01 4.41 8.36
CA GLY A 61 -1.77 5.16 9.35
C GLY A 61 -3.16 4.56 9.62
N TYR A 62 -3.87 4.17 8.55
CA TYR A 62 -5.21 3.57 8.68
C TYR A 62 -5.15 2.19 9.33
N GLY A 63 -4.21 1.34 8.90
CA GLY A 63 -4.03 0.00 9.49
C GLY A 63 -3.69 0.07 10.99
N ALA A 64 -2.81 0.99 11.38
CA ALA A 64 -2.38 1.15 12.77
C ALA A 64 -3.55 1.49 13.71
N VAL A 65 -4.50 2.34 13.28
CA VAL A 65 -5.68 2.69 14.08
C VAL A 65 -6.55 1.47 14.33
N ILE A 66 -6.78 0.64 13.31
CA ILE A 66 -7.62 -0.55 13.45
C ILE A 66 -6.96 -1.58 14.36
N TYR A 67 -5.65 -1.82 14.19
CA TYR A 67 -4.93 -2.73 15.07
C TYR A 67 -4.87 -2.23 16.52
N TYR A 68 -4.77 -0.92 16.73
CA TYR A 68 -4.81 -0.35 18.07
C TYR A 68 -6.19 -0.52 18.73
N ALA A 69 -7.28 -0.28 17.98
CA ALA A 69 -8.63 -0.51 18.47
C ALA A 69 -8.87 -1.98 18.85
N ALA A 70 -8.34 -2.92 18.06
CA ALA A 70 -8.40 -4.34 18.35
C ALA A 70 -7.67 -4.71 19.65
N LEU A 71 -6.49 -4.13 19.89
CA LEU A 71 -5.71 -4.38 21.10
C LEU A 71 -6.39 -3.84 22.37
N MET A 72 -7.13 -2.73 22.26
CA MET A 72 -7.89 -2.18 23.38
C MET A 72 -9.10 -3.04 23.78
N GLY A 73 -9.53 -3.97 22.92
CA GLY A 73 -10.59 -4.92 23.24
C GLY A 73 -10.13 -6.12 24.07
N ILE A 74 -8.83 -6.26 24.35
CA ILE A 74 -8.28 -7.38 25.11
C ILE A 74 -8.36 -7.10 26.62
N ASP A 75 -8.87 -8.07 27.39
CA ASP A 75 -8.94 -7.97 28.85
C ASP A 75 -7.54 -7.85 29.49
N ALA A 76 -7.42 -6.98 30.49
CA ALA A 76 -6.20 -6.79 31.27
C ALA A 76 -5.79 -8.06 32.03
N GLU A 77 -6.75 -8.93 32.38
CA GLU A 77 -6.52 -10.16 33.14
C GLU A 77 -5.49 -11.10 32.45
N TYR A 78 -5.51 -11.19 31.12
CA TYR A 78 -4.53 -11.96 30.35
C TYR A 78 -3.09 -11.45 30.52
N TYR A 79 -2.91 -10.13 30.63
CA TYR A 79 -1.60 -9.52 30.83
C TYR A 79 -1.13 -9.64 32.28
N GLU A 80 -2.06 -9.62 33.24
CA GLU A 80 -1.76 -9.82 34.66
C GLU A 80 -1.31 -11.26 34.94
N ALA A 81 -2.03 -12.25 34.41
CA ALA A 81 -1.64 -13.66 34.48
C ALA A 81 -0.26 -13.89 33.85
N ALA A 82 -0.01 -13.34 32.67
CA ALA A 82 1.29 -13.45 32.01
C ALA A 82 2.43 -12.78 32.78
N ARG A 83 2.14 -11.72 33.54
CA ARG A 83 3.10 -11.06 34.44
C ARG A 83 3.40 -11.94 35.66
N ILE A 84 2.40 -12.64 36.19
CA ILE A 84 2.56 -13.61 37.28
C ILE A 84 3.44 -14.79 36.81
N ASP A 85 3.28 -15.23 35.56
CA ASP A 85 4.10 -16.28 34.91
C ASP A 85 5.51 -15.81 34.49
N GLY A 86 5.88 -14.56 34.78
CA GLY A 86 7.21 -14.01 34.47
C GLY A 86 7.45 -13.67 33.00
N ALA A 87 6.41 -13.57 32.18
CA ALA A 87 6.56 -13.20 30.77
C ALA A 87 6.92 -11.71 30.60
N GLY A 88 8.05 -11.44 29.93
CA GLY A 88 8.45 -10.07 29.57
C GLY A 88 7.57 -9.45 28.47
N LYS A 89 7.63 -8.11 28.30
CA LYS A 89 6.76 -7.33 27.39
C LYS A 89 6.73 -7.85 25.94
N ILE A 90 7.86 -8.28 25.39
CA ILE A 90 7.95 -8.82 24.02
C ILE A 90 7.21 -10.17 23.93
N ARG A 91 7.35 -11.02 24.95
CA ARG A 91 6.67 -12.31 25.02
C ARG A 91 5.16 -12.14 25.17
N GLN A 92 4.71 -11.15 25.95
CA GLN A 92 3.30 -10.78 26.05
C GLN A 92 2.76 -10.31 24.69
N ALA A 93 3.47 -9.43 23.98
CA ALA A 93 3.04 -8.97 22.66
C ALA A 93 2.92 -10.13 21.64
N MET A 94 3.94 -10.99 21.54
CA MET A 94 3.96 -12.07 20.54
C MET A 94 3.07 -13.26 20.87
N SER A 95 2.92 -13.61 22.16
CA SER A 95 2.23 -14.85 22.58
C SER A 95 0.77 -14.62 22.97
N ILE A 96 0.38 -13.37 23.25
CA ILE A 96 -0.97 -13.03 23.73
C ILE A 96 -1.62 -12.06 22.74
N SER A 97 -1.01 -10.89 22.53
CA SER A 97 -1.61 -9.84 21.71
C SER A 97 -1.74 -10.25 20.25
N VAL A 98 -0.66 -10.75 19.61
CA VAL A 98 -0.65 -11.16 18.19
C VAL A 98 -1.66 -12.28 17.88
N PRO A 99 -1.71 -13.42 18.60
CA PRO A 99 -2.69 -14.46 18.30
C PRO A 99 -4.13 -14.01 18.56
N MET A 100 -4.40 -13.17 19.56
CA MET A 100 -5.76 -12.66 19.80
C MET A 100 -6.27 -11.74 18.70
N ILE A 101 -5.42 -10.90 18.11
CA ILE A 101 -5.82 -10.02 17.00
C ILE A 101 -5.66 -10.66 15.61
N MET A 102 -5.15 -11.90 15.54
CA MET A 102 -4.98 -12.65 14.30
C MET A 102 -6.22 -12.66 13.39
N PRO A 103 -7.47 -12.91 13.87
CA PRO A 103 -8.65 -12.87 13.00
C PRO A 103 -8.86 -11.49 12.35
N ILE A 104 -8.54 -10.40 13.06
CA ILE A 104 -8.65 -9.04 12.53
C ILE A 104 -7.56 -8.78 11.50
N ILE A 105 -6.31 -9.23 11.76
CA ILE A 105 -5.22 -9.16 10.78
C ILE A 105 -5.59 -9.89 9.49
N VAL A 106 -6.12 -11.12 9.60
CA VAL A 106 -6.53 -11.93 8.46
C VAL A 106 -7.65 -11.24 7.68
N MET A 107 -8.69 -10.74 8.35
CA MET A 107 -9.78 -10.01 7.72
C MET A 107 -9.28 -8.79 6.96
N LEU A 108 -8.46 -7.94 7.59
CA LEU A 108 -7.90 -6.77 6.94
C LEU A 108 -6.98 -7.15 5.78
N THR A 109 -6.21 -8.22 5.92
CA THR A 109 -5.32 -8.71 4.85
C THR A 109 -6.12 -9.14 3.63
N ILE A 110 -7.21 -9.90 3.80
CA ILE A 110 -8.10 -10.28 2.69
C ILE A 110 -8.68 -9.03 2.00
N LEU A 111 -9.15 -8.05 2.78
CA LEU A 111 -9.72 -6.81 2.26
C LEU A 111 -8.68 -5.96 1.49
N GLN A 112 -7.44 -5.92 1.96
CA GLN A 112 -6.36 -5.21 1.27
C GLN A 112 -5.91 -5.93 0.00
N ILE A 113 -5.87 -7.26 0.04
CA ILE A 113 -5.54 -8.10 -1.10
C ILE A 113 -6.57 -7.92 -2.24
N GLY A 114 -7.86 -7.83 -1.92
CA GLY A 114 -8.89 -7.50 -2.92
C GLY A 114 -8.71 -6.12 -3.57
N LYS A 115 -7.99 -5.21 -2.90
CA LYS A 115 -7.70 -3.85 -3.39
C LYS A 115 -6.38 -3.74 -4.15
N ILE A 116 -5.62 -4.82 -4.31
CA ILE A 116 -4.27 -4.77 -4.91
C ILE A 116 -4.29 -4.33 -6.39
N LEU A 117 -5.41 -4.56 -7.07
CA LEU A 117 -5.62 -4.15 -8.47
C LEU A 117 -6.06 -2.69 -8.62
N TYR A 118 -6.42 -2.03 -7.52
CA TYR A 118 -6.75 -0.61 -7.52
C TYR A 118 -5.44 0.17 -7.39
N GLY A 119 -5.11 0.92 -8.44
CA GLY A 119 -4.06 1.91 -8.39
C GLY A 119 -4.53 3.16 -7.64
N ASP A 120 -3.60 3.87 -7.00
CA ASP A 120 -3.92 5.15 -6.35
C ASP A 120 -4.07 6.22 -7.46
N PHE A 121 -5.27 6.28 -8.08
CA PHE A 121 -5.58 7.18 -9.20
C PHE A 121 -5.16 8.62 -8.91
N GLY A 122 -5.49 9.11 -7.71
CA GLY A 122 -5.17 10.48 -7.31
C GLY A 122 -3.68 10.74 -7.25
N LEU A 123 -2.86 9.74 -6.89
CA LEU A 123 -1.42 9.87 -6.86
C LEU A 123 -0.85 9.96 -8.28
N PHE A 124 -1.24 9.04 -9.17
CA PHE A 124 -0.72 9.03 -10.54
C PHE A 124 -1.22 10.22 -11.37
N TYR A 125 -2.48 10.61 -11.22
CA TYR A 125 -3.07 11.74 -11.93
C TYR A 125 -2.45 13.09 -11.51
N ASN A 126 -2.34 13.36 -10.21
CA ASN A 126 -1.80 14.64 -9.72
C ASN A 126 -0.29 14.78 -9.93
N VAL A 127 0.46 13.67 -9.93
CA VAL A 127 1.93 13.69 -10.08
C VAL A 127 2.35 13.79 -11.56
N THR A 128 1.59 13.18 -12.47
CA THR A 128 1.95 13.19 -13.91
C THR A 128 1.32 14.33 -14.70
N LEU A 129 0.30 15.01 -14.15
CA LEU A 129 -0.38 16.14 -14.79
C LEU A 129 -0.78 15.86 -16.27
N ASN A 130 -1.19 14.63 -16.60
CA ASN A 130 -1.52 14.22 -17.97
C ASN A 130 -0.42 14.51 -19.02
N SER A 131 0.85 14.49 -18.60
CA SER A 131 1.96 14.60 -19.56
C SER A 131 2.13 13.28 -20.33
N SER A 132 1.94 13.33 -21.66
CA SER A 132 1.98 12.16 -22.54
C SER A 132 3.33 11.45 -22.58
N LEU A 133 4.41 12.13 -22.18
CA LEU A 133 5.76 11.57 -22.08
C LEU A 133 5.93 10.59 -20.92
N LEU A 134 5.06 10.62 -19.90
CA LEU A 134 5.17 9.79 -18.70
C LEU A 134 4.27 8.55 -18.72
N TYR A 135 3.35 8.43 -19.69
CA TYR A 135 2.43 7.31 -19.81
C TYR A 135 3.09 5.91 -19.80
N PRO A 136 4.25 5.68 -20.43
CA PRO A 136 4.87 4.35 -20.42
C PRO A 136 5.23 3.84 -19.01
N ALA A 137 5.44 4.76 -18.05
CA ALA A 137 5.88 4.43 -16.70
C ALA A 137 4.77 4.57 -15.63
N THR A 138 3.63 5.19 -15.96
CA THR A 138 2.60 5.56 -14.97
C THR A 138 1.19 5.17 -15.37
N ASP A 139 0.97 4.48 -16.50
CA ASP A 139 -0.37 4.05 -16.89
C ASP A 139 -0.80 2.84 -16.04
N VAL A 140 -1.84 3.05 -15.23
CA VAL A 140 -2.54 2.03 -14.45
C VAL A 140 -3.99 1.93 -14.95
N ILE A 141 -4.67 0.83 -14.62
CA ILE A 141 -6.04 0.58 -15.10
C ILE A 141 -6.95 1.79 -14.80
N ASP A 142 -6.84 2.37 -13.60
CA ASP A 142 -7.66 3.53 -13.21
C ASP A 142 -7.39 4.80 -14.04
N THR A 143 -6.13 5.06 -14.44
CA THR A 143 -5.81 6.23 -15.30
C THR A 143 -6.25 6.02 -16.73
N PHE A 144 -6.12 4.79 -17.25
CA PHE A 144 -6.59 4.41 -18.57
C PHE A 144 -8.12 4.54 -18.69
N VAL A 145 -8.86 4.06 -17.67
CA VAL A 145 -10.33 4.16 -17.61
C VAL A 145 -10.78 5.61 -17.57
N TYR A 146 -10.16 6.42 -16.70
CA TYR A 146 -10.47 7.83 -16.60
C TYR A 146 -10.24 8.57 -17.92
N ARG A 147 -9.11 8.31 -18.60
CA ARG A 147 -8.79 8.90 -19.90
C ARG A 147 -9.79 8.49 -20.97
N SER A 148 -10.13 7.21 -21.05
CA SER A 148 -11.10 6.69 -22.03
C SER A 148 -12.49 7.30 -21.82
N LEU A 149 -12.85 7.59 -20.57
CA LEU A 149 -14.11 8.22 -20.22
C LEU A 149 -14.15 9.73 -20.54
N ILE A 150 -13.10 10.47 -20.19
CA ILE A 150 -13.07 11.94 -20.31
C ILE A 150 -12.59 12.43 -21.68
N ASP A 151 -11.54 11.82 -22.24
CA ASP A 151 -10.94 12.28 -23.51
C ASP A 151 -11.61 11.67 -24.73
N LEU A 152 -11.98 10.37 -24.65
CA LEU A 152 -12.58 9.63 -25.77
C LEU A 152 -14.11 9.55 -25.69
N GLY A 153 -14.70 9.84 -24.51
CA GLY A 153 -16.15 9.71 -24.30
C GLY A 153 -16.67 8.26 -24.40
N ASP A 154 -15.79 7.26 -24.29
CA ASP A 154 -16.15 5.86 -24.45
C ASP A 154 -16.54 5.25 -23.09
N PHE A 155 -17.82 5.40 -22.77
CA PHE A 155 -18.44 4.83 -21.56
C PHE A 155 -18.42 3.29 -21.56
N GLY A 156 -18.40 2.67 -22.74
CA GLY A 156 -18.41 1.21 -22.87
C GLY A 156 -17.09 0.60 -22.39
N MET A 157 -15.97 1.13 -22.88
CA MET A 157 -14.63 0.72 -22.45
C MET A 157 -14.40 0.96 -20.96
N ALA A 158 -14.80 2.13 -20.45
CA ALA A 158 -14.65 2.47 -19.04
C ALA A 158 -15.44 1.51 -18.12
N SER A 159 -16.68 1.19 -18.49
CA SER A 159 -17.54 0.28 -17.72
C SER A 159 -17.03 -1.16 -17.76
N ALA A 160 -16.56 -1.63 -18.93
CA ALA A 160 -16.01 -2.98 -19.10
C ALA A 160 -14.75 -3.19 -18.25
N ALA A 161 -13.86 -2.20 -18.21
CA ALA A 161 -12.65 -2.24 -17.38
C ALA A 161 -12.98 -2.25 -15.87
N GLY A 162 -13.95 -1.45 -15.42
CA GLY A 162 -14.41 -1.46 -14.03
C GLY A 162 -15.04 -2.80 -13.60
N LEU A 163 -15.81 -3.43 -14.49
CA LEU A 163 -16.35 -4.77 -14.26
C LEU A 163 -15.25 -5.83 -14.19
N PHE A 164 -14.27 -5.77 -15.10
CA PHE A 164 -13.11 -6.67 -15.07
C PHE A 164 -12.32 -6.54 -13.76
N GLN A 165 -12.03 -5.31 -13.32
CA GLN A 165 -11.33 -5.05 -12.06
C GLN A 165 -12.08 -5.61 -10.84
N SER A 166 -13.40 -5.39 -10.78
CA SER A 166 -14.25 -5.92 -9.71
C SER A 166 -14.30 -7.45 -9.72
N PHE A 167 -14.38 -8.06 -10.91
CA PHE A 167 -14.42 -9.51 -11.07
C PHE A 167 -13.12 -10.18 -10.65
N VAL A 168 -11.96 -9.64 -11.06
CA VAL A 168 -10.67 -10.19 -10.63
C VAL A 168 -10.47 -9.99 -9.13
N GLY A 169 -10.82 -8.82 -8.58
CA GLY A 169 -10.79 -8.58 -7.13
C GLY A 169 -11.65 -9.58 -6.34
N PHE A 170 -12.84 -9.89 -6.85
CA PHE A 170 -13.73 -10.89 -6.23
C PHE A 170 -13.12 -12.30 -6.24
N ILE A 171 -12.57 -12.75 -7.38
CA ILE A 171 -11.88 -14.05 -7.47
C ILE A 171 -10.70 -14.11 -6.49
N LEU A 172 -9.95 -13.03 -6.40
CA LEU A 172 -8.75 -12.96 -5.57
C LEU A 172 -9.10 -13.00 -4.06
N VAL A 173 -10.19 -12.35 -3.67
CA VAL A 173 -10.75 -12.45 -2.31
C VAL A 173 -11.22 -13.87 -2.01
N LEU A 174 -11.95 -14.52 -2.94
CA LEU A 174 -12.39 -15.90 -2.76
C LEU A 174 -11.21 -16.87 -2.64
N ALA A 175 -10.19 -16.73 -3.49
CA ALA A 175 -8.97 -17.52 -3.43
C ALA A 175 -8.23 -17.34 -2.10
N THR A 176 -8.11 -16.09 -1.64
CA THR A 176 -7.45 -15.78 -0.37
C THR A 176 -8.24 -16.36 0.81
N ASN A 177 -9.56 -16.21 0.82
CA ASN A 177 -10.42 -16.82 1.83
C ASN A 177 -10.29 -18.35 1.84
N PHE A 178 -10.23 -18.98 0.66
CA PHE A 178 -10.02 -20.42 0.55
C PHE A 178 -8.67 -20.88 1.13
N ILE A 179 -7.59 -20.12 0.89
CA ILE A 179 -6.26 -20.38 1.47
C ILE A 179 -6.29 -20.24 2.99
N VAL A 180 -6.95 -19.21 3.52
CA VAL A 180 -7.10 -18.99 4.97
C VAL A 180 -7.87 -20.14 5.61
N LYS A 181 -9.00 -20.54 5.02
CA LYS A 181 -9.81 -21.67 5.48
C LYS A 181 -9.04 -22.98 5.53
N LYS A 182 -8.09 -23.18 4.62
CA LYS A 182 -7.23 -24.37 4.58
C LYS A 182 -6.15 -24.38 5.67
N ASN A 183 -5.58 -23.21 6.02
CA ASN A 183 -4.51 -23.13 7.00
C ASN A 183 -5.00 -23.01 8.45
N ASN A 184 -6.12 -22.30 8.69
CA ASN A 184 -6.72 -22.15 10.02
C ASN A 184 -8.25 -22.07 9.91
N PRO A 185 -8.98 -23.18 10.12
CA PRO A 185 -10.43 -23.24 9.97
C PRO A 185 -11.18 -22.34 10.98
N ASP A 186 -10.56 -22.00 12.12
CA ASP A 186 -11.17 -21.16 13.16
C ASP A 186 -11.20 -19.65 12.84
N HIS A 187 -10.56 -19.24 11.75
CA HIS A 187 -10.46 -17.82 11.33
C HIS A 187 -11.08 -17.55 9.94
N SER A 188 -11.85 -18.50 9.39
CA SER A 188 -12.56 -18.27 8.13
C SER A 188 -13.76 -17.36 8.35
N LEU A 189 -13.91 -16.33 7.51
CA LEU A 189 -15.07 -15.43 7.53
C LEU A 189 -16.39 -16.12 7.13
N PHE A 190 -16.32 -17.36 6.58
CA PHE A 190 -17.45 -18.23 6.20
C PHE A 190 -17.07 -19.73 6.19
#